data_AF-A0A835VVQ2-F1
#
_entry.id   AF-A0A835VVQ2-F1
#
_cell.length_a   1.000
_cell.length_b   1.000
_cell.length_c   1.000
_cell.angle_alpha   90.00
_cell.angle_beta   90.00
_cell.angle_gamma   90.00
#
_symmetry.space_group_name_H-M   'P 1'
#
loop_
_entity.id
_entity.type
_entity.pdbx_description
1 polymer ?
#
loop_
_entity_poly.entity_id
_entity_poly.type
_entity_poly.pdbx_seq_one_letter_code
_entity_poly.pdbx_strand_id
1 'polypeptide(L)'
;MYNDKSVNENFHIARAFAIARESPDLDIFSGFSLDDQKQIRKLMIETVLSTDMAVHFDLLSRFTSQVDAKPDLSEWTDRTLLYQMLVHLADIANPSRPFHLARGWAERVIEEFCDQGDREAACGLPVSAMCNRVTMNMPRAQLGFINIFLKPTLNCFERAAPDFVRMALEHLDLTIKEWQGLDAGGLVLPPHLMPQPSPQAGQPEQAQQQPQQQQGSPAAGGKIEDTRAPPMQPQLPLKVVDAGPLPKRHP
;
A
#
# COMPACT_ATOMS: atom_id res chain seq x y z
N MET A 1 -13.13 16.27 -4.69
CA MET A 1 -12.36 16.97 -3.63
C MET A 1 -10.85 16.94 -3.92
N TYR A 2 -10.25 15.79 -4.27
CA TYR A 2 -8.80 15.68 -4.51
C TYR A 2 -8.39 15.23 -5.93
N ASN A 3 -9.32 15.15 -6.89
CA ASN A 3 -9.06 14.91 -8.31
C ASN A 3 -8.14 13.71 -8.58
N ASP A 4 -8.40 12.59 -7.90
CA ASP A 4 -7.72 11.30 -8.05
C ASP A 4 -6.21 11.30 -7.74
N LYS A 5 -5.72 12.32 -7.00
CA LYS A 5 -4.31 12.43 -6.58
C LYS A 5 -4.19 12.23 -5.08
N SER A 6 -3.51 11.16 -4.66
CA SER A 6 -3.16 10.86 -3.25
C SER A 6 -4.31 11.19 -2.29
N VAL A 7 -5.48 10.60 -2.57
CA VAL A 7 -6.76 11.02 -1.99
C VAL A 7 -6.74 10.87 -0.47
N ASN A 8 -6.19 9.75 0.01
CA ASN A 8 -6.09 9.47 1.44
C ASN A 8 -5.07 10.38 2.11
N GLU A 9 -3.90 10.57 1.51
CA GLU A 9 -2.81 11.37 2.08
C GLU A 9 -3.21 12.85 2.17
N ASN A 10 -3.90 13.38 1.15
CA ASN A 10 -4.49 14.71 1.19
C ASN A 10 -5.52 14.84 2.31
N PHE A 11 -6.38 13.83 2.49
CA PHE A 11 -7.34 13.83 3.58
C PHE A 11 -6.66 13.77 4.96
N HIS A 12 -5.65 12.92 5.13
CA HIS A 12 -4.89 12.78 6.38
C HIS A 12 -4.30 14.12 6.82
N ILE A 13 -3.58 14.79 5.93
CA ILE A 13 -2.93 16.06 6.27
C ILE A 13 -3.95 17.20 6.46
N ALA A 14 -5.03 17.22 5.66
CA ALA A 14 -6.10 18.18 5.85
C ALA A 14 -6.78 18.01 7.21
N ARG A 15 -7.02 16.76 7.62
CA ARG A 15 -7.64 16.46 8.91
C ARG A 15 -6.74 16.83 10.10
N ALA A 16 -5.43 16.57 10.00
CA ALA A 16 -4.47 16.97 11.04
C ALA A 16 -4.52 18.49 11.31
N PHE A 17 -4.50 19.33 10.26
CA PHE A 17 -4.61 20.78 10.43
C PHE A 17 -6.00 21.25 10.84
N ALA A 18 -7.06 20.54 10.41
CA ALA A 18 -8.41 20.84 10.85
C ALA A 18 -8.56 20.64 12.36
N ILE A 19 -8.00 19.56 12.92
CA ILE A 19 -8.01 19.30 14.37
C ILE A 19 -7.33 20.43 15.15
N ALA A 20 -6.12 20.84 14.74
CA ALA A 20 -5.41 21.93 15.39
C ALA A 20 -6.21 23.25 15.35
N ARG A 21 -6.88 23.55 14.22
CA ARG A 21 -7.71 24.76 14.08
C ARG A 21 -9.02 24.70 14.88
N GLU A 22 -9.65 23.53 14.93
CA GLU A 22 -10.94 23.31 15.59
C GLU A 22 -10.81 23.22 17.12
N SER A 23 -9.64 22.85 17.62
CA SER A 23 -9.39 22.60 19.05
C SER A 23 -8.09 23.27 19.49
N PRO A 24 -8.14 24.49 20.05
CA PRO A 24 -6.95 25.23 20.50
C PRO A 24 -6.06 24.44 21.46
N ASP A 25 -6.65 23.57 22.30
CA ASP A 25 -5.91 22.71 23.24
C ASP A 25 -5.08 21.61 22.54
N LEU A 26 -5.36 21.36 21.27
CA LEU A 26 -4.64 20.41 20.42
C LEU A 26 -3.75 21.11 19.38
N ASP A 27 -3.71 22.45 19.39
CA ASP A 27 -2.86 23.22 18.48
C ASP A 27 -1.41 23.26 18.97
N ILE A 28 -0.67 22.23 18.58
CA ILE A 28 0.77 22.12 18.84
C ILE A 28 1.60 23.18 18.10
N PHE A 29 1.00 23.94 17.17
CA PHE A 29 1.69 24.95 16.36
C PHE A 29 1.60 26.36 16.96
N SER A 30 0.69 26.58 17.92
CA SER A 30 0.38 27.88 18.51
C SER A 30 1.59 28.61 19.12
N GLY A 31 2.59 27.87 19.60
CA GLY A 31 3.83 28.43 20.17
C GLY A 31 4.87 28.89 19.15
N PHE A 32 4.69 28.60 17.86
CA PHE A 32 5.64 28.96 16.81
C PHE A 32 5.31 30.31 16.16
N SER A 33 6.34 30.97 15.61
CA SER A 33 6.12 32.15 14.79
C SER A 33 5.31 31.82 13.53
N LEU A 34 4.63 32.81 12.94
CA LEU A 34 3.84 32.57 11.72
C LEU A 34 4.70 32.06 10.55
N ASP A 35 5.98 32.43 10.48
CA ASP A 35 6.87 31.96 9.42
C ASP A 35 7.32 30.51 9.68
N ASP A 36 7.59 30.13 10.93
CA ASP A 36 7.85 28.74 11.30
C ASP A 36 6.63 27.86 11.04
N GLN A 37 5.42 28.32 11.39
CA GLN A 37 4.18 27.59 11.12
C GLN A 37 3.99 27.33 9.62
N LYS A 38 4.33 28.29 8.74
CA LYS A 38 4.28 28.08 7.29
C LYS A 38 5.30 27.03 6.85
N GLN A 39 6.52 27.06 7.38
CA GLN A 39 7.57 26.08 7.05
C GLN A 39 7.19 24.67 7.52
N ILE A 40 6.76 24.53 8.76
CA ILE A 40 6.26 23.26 9.33
C ILE A 40 5.11 22.74 8.49
N ARG A 41 4.14 23.60 8.15
CA ARG A 41 3.00 23.23 7.32
C ARG A 41 3.44 22.69 5.96
N LYS A 42 4.36 23.40 5.28
CA LYS A 42 4.89 22.98 3.99
C LYS A 42 5.56 21.60 4.10
N LEU A 43 6.46 21.43 5.07
CA LEU A 43 7.21 20.20 5.26
C LEU A 43 6.29 19.02 5.60
N MET A 44 5.30 19.21 6.48
CA MET A 44 4.34 18.16 6.82
C MET A 44 3.50 17.73 5.62
N ILE A 45 3.05 18.68 4.79
CA ILE A 45 2.32 18.36 3.55
C ILE A 45 3.19 17.54 2.61
N GLU A 46 4.41 18.00 2.33
CA GLU A 46 5.35 17.30 1.44
C GLU A 46 5.72 15.91 1.97
N THR A 47 5.80 15.74 3.29
CA THR A 47 6.13 14.47 3.95
C THR A 47 4.95 13.50 3.91
N VAL A 48 3.75 13.93 4.32
CA VAL A 48 2.56 13.05 4.32
C VAL A 48 2.16 12.65 2.89
N LEU A 49 2.25 13.55 1.91
CA LEU A 49 1.98 13.17 0.51
C LEU A 49 3.01 12.17 -0.04
N SER A 50 4.21 12.12 0.54
CA SER A 50 5.24 11.16 0.11
C SER A 50 5.01 9.73 0.58
N THR A 51 4.06 9.49 1.49
CA THR A 51 3.70 8.13 1.95
C THR A 51 2.82 7.37 0.95
N ASP A 52 2.32 8.03 -0.09
CA ASP A 52 1.59 7.37 -1.17
C ASP A 52 2.52 6.41 -1.93
N MET A 53 2.20 5.12 -1.93
CA MET A 53 3.00 4.11 -2.63
C MET A 53 3.09 4.33 -4.14
N ALA A 54 2.19 5.13 -4.74
CA ALA A 54 2.28 5.52 -6.15
C ALA A 54 3.53 6.35 -6.48
N VAL A 55 4.09 7.09 -5.50
CA VAL A 55 5.31 7.90 -5.69
C VAL A 55 6.58 7.20 -5.20
N HIS A 56 6.47 5.99 -4.64
CA HIS A 56 7.59 5.27 -4.01
C HIS A 56 8.85 5.20 -4.88
N PHE A 57 8.72 4.79 -6.15
CA PHE A 57 9.87 4.61 -7.03
C PHE A 57 10.55 5.93 -7.43
N ASP A 58 9.77 7.01 -7.64
CA ASP A 58 10.31 8.35 -7.87
C ASP A 58 11.07 8.85 -6.64
N LEU A 59 10.46 8.70 -5.46
CA LEU A 59 11.05 9.11 -4.19
C LEU A 59 12.36 8.37 -3.90
N LEU A 60 12.36 7.04 -4.03
CA LEU A 60 13.54 6.20 -3.83
C LEU A 60 14.64 6.52 -4.86
N SER A 61 14.28 6.76 -6.12
CA SER A 61 15.24 7.13 -7.17
C SER A 61 15.93 8.45 -6.84
N ARG A 62 15.17 9.49 -6.48
CA ARG A 62 15.70 10.79 -6.08
C ARG A 62 16.60 10.70 -4.86
N PHE A 63 16.17 9.93 -3.85
CA PHE A 63 16.97 9.73 -2.63
C PHE A 63 18.27 8.99 -2.94
N THR A 64 18.21 7.94 -3.74
CA THR A 64 19.39 7.18 -4.19
C THR A 64 20.37 8.09 -4.91
N SER A 65 19.92 8.89 -5.88
CA SER A 65 20.78 9.83 -6.59
C SER A 65 21.42 10.88 -5.67
N GLN A 66 20.68 11.38 -4.69
CA GLN A 66 21.21 12.36 -3.73
C GLN A 66 22.26 11.72 -2.79
N VAL A 67 22.01 10.50 -2.29
CA VAL A 67 22.98 9.73 -1.50
C VAL A 67 24.24 9.44 -2.31
N ASP A 68 24.10 9.09 -3.59
CA ASP A 68 25.25 8.82 -4.47
C ASP A 68 26.10 10.07 -4.70
N ALA A 69 25.46 11.24 -4.82
CA ALA A 69 26.14 12.51 -5.00
C ALA A 69 26.76 13.05 -3.70
N LYS A 70 26.07 12.85 -2.57
CA LYS A 70 26.46 13.34 -1.23
C LYS A 70 26.16 12.27 -0.16
N PRO A 71 27.08 11.32 0.06
CA PRO A 71 26.86 10.20 0.97
C PRO A 71 26.68 10.62 2.43
N ASP A 72 27.36 11.68 2.86
CA ASP A 72 27.22 12.21 4.21
C ASP A 72 25.93 13.02 4.34
N LEU A 73 24.92 12.43 4.98
CA LEU A 73 23.62 13.06 5.24
C LEU A 73 23.74 14.35 6.07
N SER A 74 24.82 14.54 6.83
CA SER A 74 25.03 15.74 7.63
C SER A 74 25.30 16.97 6.76
N GLU A 75 25.88 16.78 5.56
CA GLU A 75 26.17 17.82 4.58
C GLU A 75 24.92 18.31 3.81
N TRP A 76 23.77 17.66 4.01
CA TRP A 76 22.53 18.03 3.33
C TRP A 76 21.94 19.29 3.97
N THR A 77 22.00 20.41 3.21
CA THR A 77 21.40 21.69 3.62
C THR A 77 19.88 21.65 3.53
N ASP A 78 19.32 21.13 2.44
CA ASP A 78 17.90 20.82 2.33
C ASP A 78 17.68 19.36 2.71
N ARG A 79 16.93 19.15 3.81
CA ARG A 79 16.65 17.83 4.38
C ARG A 79 15.24 17.33 4.08
N THR A 80 14.49 18.04 3.24
CA THR A 80 13.10 17.67 2.90
C THR A 80 13.01 16.24 2.37
N LEU A 81 13.87 15.87 1.41
CA LEU A 81 13.91 14.53 0.83
C LEU A 81 14.28 13.45 1.88
N LEU A 82 15.17 13.79 2.82
CA LEU A 82 15.51 12.90 3.92
C LEU A 82 14.31 12.67 4.85
N TYR A 83 13.57 13.72 5.20
CA TYR A 83 12.38 13.60 6.04
C TYR A 83 11.26 12.81 5.36
N GLN A 84 11.04 13.04 4.06
CA GLN A 84 10.12 12.24 3.24
C GLN A 84 10.49 10.75 3.30
N MET A 85 11.76 10.42 3.05
CA MET A 85 12.21 9.02 3.05
C MET A 85 12.22 8.38 4.43
N LEU A 86 12.51 9.13 5.49
CA LEU A 86 12.46 8.60 6.86
C LEU A 86 11.04 8.23 7.27
N VAL A 87 10.06 9.10 6.97
CA VAL A 87 8.64 8.80 7.24
C VAL A 87 8.15 7.68 6.34
N HIS A 88 8.49 7.70 5.05
CA HIS A 88 8.12 6.64 4.11
C HIS A 88 8.68 5.29 4.55
N LEU A 89 9.96 5.21 4.93
CA LEU A 89 10.56 3.99 5.46
C LEU A 89 9.85 3.54 6.74
N ALA A 90 9.58 4.46 7.66
CA ALA A 90 8.89 4.13 8.91
C ALA A 90 7.50 3.52 8.66
N ASP A 91 6.78 4.01 7.65
CA ASP A 91 5.46 3.52 7.25
C ASP A 91 5.50 2.07 6.74
N ILE A 92 6.55 1.71 5.97
CA ILE A 92 6.69 0.38 5.37
C ILE A 92 7.58 -0.61 6.15
N ALA A 93 8.17 -0.21 7.28
CA ALA A 93 9.20 -0.97 7.98
C ALA A 93 8.72 -2.17 8.81
N ASN A 94 7.42 -2.49 8.82
CA ASN A 94 6.87 -3.59 9.63
C ASN A 94 7.58 -4.96 9.43
N PRO A 95 7.97 -5.38 8.20
CA PRO A 95 8.72 -6.61 7.99
C PRO A 95 10.12 -6.64 8.64
N SER A 96 10.68 -5.49 9.02
CA SER A 96 11.97 -5.33 9.69
C SER A 96 11.87 -5.33 11.22
N ARG A 97 10.75 -5.77 11.79
CA ARG A 97 10.54 -5.99 13.23
C ARG A 97 10.74 -7.48 13.57
N PRO A 98 10.90 -7.86 14.86
CA PRO A 98 10.85 -9.27 15.26
C PRO A 98 9.66 -10.00 14.62
N PHE A 99 9.90 -11.22 14.11
CA PHE A 99 8.97 -11.88 13.19
C PHE A 99 7.53 -11.98 13.70
N HIS A 100 7.32 -12.24 15.00
CA HIS A 100 5.96 -12.30 15.57
C HIS A 100 5.17 -10.98 15.42
N LEU A 101 5.85 -9.82 15.47
CA LEU A 101 5.24 -8.52 15.21
C LEU A 101 5.03 -8.31 13.70
N ALA A 102 6.04 -8.63 12.88
CA ALA A 102 5.96 -8.53 11.43
C ALA A 102 4.78 -9.35 10.89
N ARG A 103 4.61 -10.58 11.38
CA ARG A 103 3.48 -11.45 11.05
C ARG A 103 2.15 -10.86 11.50
N GLY A 104 2.05 -10.38 12.75
CA GLY A 104 0.81 -9.78 13.24
C GLY A 104 0.35 -8.58 12.42
N TRP A 105 1.28 -7.74 11.96
CA TRP A 105 0.97 -6.64 11.03
C TRP A 105 0.65 -7.11 9.62
N ALA A 106 1.36 -8.12 9.10
CA ALA A 106 1.05 -8.71 7.82
C ALA A 106 -0.38 -9.29 7.77
N GLU A 107 -0.81 -9.99 8.83
CA GLU A 107 -2.16 -10.57 8.90
C GLU A 107 -3.24 -9.47 8.85
N ARG A 108 -3.03 -8.35 9.56
CA ARG A 108 -3.93 -7.18 9.55
C ARG A 108 -4.02 -6.49 8.19
N VAL A 109 -2.89 -6.31 7.51
CA VAL A 109 -2.87 -5.70 6.17
C VAL A 109 -3.60 -6.59 5.17
N ILE A 110 -3.39 -7.92 5.24
CA ILE A 110 -4.09 -8.86 4.38
C ILE A 110 -5.59 -8.89 4.69
N GLU A 111 -5.98 -8.87 5.96
CA GLU A 111 -7.38 -8.73 6.37
C GLU A 111 -8.04 -7.48 5.74
N GLU A 112 -7.39 -6.32 5.86
CA GLU A 112 -7.89 -5.06 5.28
C GLU A 112 -8.05 -5.15 3.75
N PHE A 113 -7.06 -5.72 3.05
CA PHE A 113 -7.14 -5.93 1.60
C PHE A 113 -8.27 -6.88 1.21
N CYS A 114 -8.42 -7.99 1.92
CA CYS A 114 -9.49 -8.94 1.66
C CYS A 114 -10.87 -8.30 1.89
N ASP A 115 -11.03 -7.49 2.93
CA ASP A 115 -12.26 -6.75 3.23
C ASP A 115 -12.56 -5.67 2.19
N GLN A 116 -11.54 -5.05 1.60
CA GLN A 116 -11.72 -4.16 0.46
C GLN A 116 -12.21 -4.94 -0.76
N GLY A 117 -11.59 -6.08 -1.09
CA GLY A 117 -11.95 -6.88 -2.26
C GLY A 117 -13.37 -7.43 -2.19
N ASP A 118 -13.81 -7.85 -1.01
CA ASP A 118 -15.20 -8.29 -0.80
C ASP A 118 -16.20 -7.14 -1.01
N ARG A 119 -15.86 -5.92 -0.55
CA ARG A 119 -16.67 -4.72 -0.75
C ARG A 119 -16.69 -4.29 -2.21
N GLU A 120 -15.57 -4.37 -2.92
CA GLU A 120 -15.49 -4.12 -4.36
C GLU A 120 -16.45 -5.07 -5.11
N ALA A 121 -16.39 -6.37 -4.82
CA ALA A 121 -17.28 -7.37 -5.40
C ALA A 121 -18.76 -7.11 -5.07
N ALA A 122 -19.09 -6.80 -3.82
CA ALA A 122 -20.46 -6.50 -3.39
C ALA A 122 -21.05 -5.26 -4.07
N CYS A 123 -20.19 -4.29 -4.40
CA CYS A 123 -20.57 -3.07 -5.14
C CYS A 123 -20.57 -3.27 -6.67
N GLY A 124 -20.25 -4.45 -7.19
CA GLY A 124 -20.13 -4.70 -8.62
C GLY A 124 -18.92 -4.03 -9.27
N LEU A 125 -17.89 -3.70 -8.49
CA LEU A 125 -16.63 -3.15 -8.96
C LEU A 125 -15.64 -4.28 -9.31
N PRO A 126 -14.69 -4.04 -10.24
CA PRO A 126 -13.58 -4.96 -10.44
C PRO A 126 -12.79 -5.12 -9.14
N VAL A 127 -12.59 -6.37 -8.72
CA VAL A 127 -11.79 -6.68 -7.52
C VAL A 127 -10.32 -6.44 -7.81
N SER A 128 -9.70 -5.61 -6.98
CA SER A 128 -8.28 -5.31 -7.04
C SER A 128 -7.43 -6.58 -6.86
N ALA A 129 -6.38 -6.75 -7.67
CA ALA A 129 -5.62 -8.01 -7.72
C ALA A 129 -5.06 -8.45 -6.35
N MET A 130 -4.58 -7.50 -5.54
CA MET A 130 -4.06 -7.74 -4.19
C MET A 130 -5.14 -7.81 -3.11
N CYS A 131 -6.41 -7.59 -3.46
CA CYS A 131 -7.55 -7.63 -2.54
C CYS A 131 -8.38 -8.92 -2.69
N ASN A 132 -8.07 -9.74 -3.69
CA ASN A 132 -8.80 -10.97 -3.94
C ASN A 132 -8.34 -12.11 -3.02
N ARG A 133 -9.12 -12.38 -1.96
CA ARG A 133 -8.85 -13.47 -1.00
C ARG A 133 -8.82 -14.87 -1.61
N VAL A 134 -9.39 -15.08 -2.80
CA VAL A 134 -9.35 -16.38 -3.51
C VAL A 134 -7.98 -16.66 -4.12
N THR A 135 -7.31 -15.62 -4.63
CA THR A 135 -6.00 -15.74 -5.29
C THR A 135 -4.84 -15.31 -4.39
N MET A 136 -5.13 -14.70 -3.24
CA MET A 136 -4.13 -14.22 -2.29
C MET A 136 -3.29 -15.38 -1.74
N ASN A 137 -1.97 -15.22 -1.78
CA ASN A 137 -1.02 -16.00 -0.99
C ASN A 137 -0.22 -15.02 -0.15
N MET A 138 -0.47 -15.03 1.16
CA MET A 138 0.10 -14.08 2.10
C MET A 138 1.63 -14.18 2.18
N PRO A 139 2.26 -15.35 2.39
CA PRO A 139 3.73 -15.45 2.38
C PRO A 139 4.38 -14.87 1.12
N ARG A 140 3.85 -15.19 -0.07
CA ARG A 140 4.36 -14.68 -1.35
C ARG A 140 4.13 -13.18 -1.51
N ALA A 141 2.99 -12.66 -1.08
CA ALA A 141 2.70 -11.24 -1.08
C ALA A 141 3.70 -10.47 -0.19
N GLN A 142 3.98 -10.99 1.02
CA GLN A 142 4.95 -10.38 1.94
C GLN A 142 6.38 -10.44 1.38
N LEU A 143 6.81 -11.58 0.83
CA LEU A 143 8.11 -11.71 0.16
C LEU A 143 8.24 -10.76 -1.05
N GLY A 144 7.19 -10.66 -1.86
CA GLY A 144 7.12 -9.71 -2.97
C GLY A 144 7.29 -8.27 -2.49
N PHE A 145 6.54 -7.88 -1.46
CA PHE A 145 6.62 -6.54 -0.88
C PHE A 145 8.03 -6.22 -0.35
N ILE A 146 8.61 -7.15 0.39
CA ILE A 146 9.97 -7.02 0.93
C ILE A 146 10.99 -6.81 -0.20
N ASN A 147 10.95 -7.64 -1.23
CA ASN A 147 11.94 -7.61 -2.30
C ASN A 147 11.81 -6.40 -3.23
N ILE A 148 10.59 -5.93 -3.47
CA ILE A 148 10.31 -4.86 -4.44
C ILE A 148 10.44 -3.48 -3.79
N PHE A 149 10.01 -3.32 -2.53
CA PHE A 149 9.89 -2.00 -1.90
C PHE A 149 10.84 -1.81 -0.72
N LEU A 150 10.73 -2.67 0.30
CA LEU A 150 11.42 -2.42 1.57
C LEU A 150 12.94 -2.65 1.49
N LYS A 151 13.37 -3.78 0.92
CA LYS A 151 14.80 -4.13 0.82
C LYS A 151 15.60 -3.11 -0.01
N PRO A 152 15.14 -2.67 -1.20
CA PRO A 152 15.81 -1.59 -1.92
C PRO A 152 15.92 -0.29 -1.12
N THR A 153 14.87 0.05 -0.37
CA THR A 153 14.85 1.25 0.47
C THR A 153 15.89 1.16 1.59
N LEU A 154 15.93 0.05 2.33
CA LEU A 154 16.89 -0.16 3.41
C LEU A 154 18.33 -0.21 2.89
N ASN A 155 18.58 -0.86 1.75
CA ASN A 155 19.90 -0.89 1.13
C ASN A 155 20.38 0.53 0.77
N CYS A 156 19.48 1.42 0.34
CA CYS A 156 19.86 2.81 0.08
C CYS A 156 20.29 3.52 1.37
N PHE A 157 19.55 3.34 2.47
CA PHE A 157 19.92 3.88 3.77
C PHE A 157 21.20 3.25 4.33
N GLU A 158 21.44 1.96 4.11
CA GLU A 158 22.65 1.27 4.59
C GLU A 158 23.92 1.91 4.04
N ARG A 159 23.91 2.37 2.78
CA ARG A 159 25.04 3.06 2.16
C ARG A 159 25.35 4.42 2.80
N ALA A 160 24.34 5.11 3.33
CA ALA A 160 24.47 6.45 3.90
C ALA A 160 24.58 6.44 5.44
N ALA A 161 23.95 5.46 6.09
CA ALA A 161 23.80 5.36 7.53
C ALA A 161 23.67 3.88 7.96
N PRO A 162 24.76 3.08 7.89
CA PRO A 162 24.70 1.63 8.14
C PRO A 162 24.23 1.29 9.56
N ASP A 163 24.70 2.02 10.57
CA ASP A 163 24.32 1.80 11.96
C ASP A 163 22.82 2.06 12.23
N PHE A 164 22.20 2.95 11.44
CA PHE A 164 20.78 3.28 11.57
C PHE A 164 19.88 2.10 11.15
N VAL A 165 20.26 1.36 10.10
CA VAL A 165 19.43 0.26 9.55
C VAL A 165 19.89 -1.14 9.95
N ARG A 166 21.06 -1.30 10.58
CA ARG A 166 21.62 -2.61 10.95
C ARG A 166 20.61 -3.57 11.58
N MET A 167 19.94 -3.15 12.67
CA MET A 167 18.96 -3.99 13.36
C MET A 167 17.73 -4.29 12.49
N ALA A 168 17.31 -3.36 11.65
CA ALA A 168 16.18 -3.53 10.74
C ALA A 168 16.48 -4.57 9.65
N LEU A 169 17.73 -4.57 9.13
CA LEU A 169 18.20 -5.55 8.15
C LEU A 169 18.33 -6.95 8.75
N GLU A 170 18.87 -7.06 9.98
CA GLU A 170 18.97 -8.34 10.70
C GLU A 170 17.60 -9.00 10.89
N HIS A 171 16.59 -8.24 11.34
CA HIS A 171 15.22 -8.74 11.45
C HIS A 171 14.60 -9.06 10.09
N LEU A 172 14.87 -8.25 9.07
CA LEU A 172 14.33 -8.50 7.74
C LEU A 172 14.79 -9.85 7.18
N ASP A 173 16.07 -10.19 7.34
CA ASP A 173 16.62 -11.46 6.90
C ASP A 173 15.99 -12.66 7.62
N LEU A 174 15.70 -12.52 8.92
CA LEU A 174 14.96 -13.54 9.67
C LEU A 174 13.51 -13.65 9.17
N THR A 175 12.83 -12.52 8.99
CA THR A 175 11.45 -12.47 8.47
C THR A 175 11.34 -13.11 7.08
N ILE A 176 12.31 -12.89 6.19
CA ILE A 176 12.36 -13.55 4.87
C ILE A 176 12.41 -15.07 5.01
N LYS A 177 13.29 -15.59 5.88
CA LYS A 177 13.42 -17.04 6.11
C LYS A 177 12.14 -17.65 6.65
N GLU A 178 11.49 -16.97 7.58
CA GLU A 178 10.22 -17.41 8.16
C GLU A 178 9.10 -17.45 7.11
N TRP A 179 8.95 -16.41 6.29
CA TRP A 179 7.96 -16.42 5.21
C TRP A 179 8.22 -17.51 4.17
N GLN A 180 9.49 -17.75 3.80
CA GLN A 180 9.87 -18.84 2.91
C GLN A 180 9.51 -20.20 3.52
N GLY A 181 9.76 -20.40 4.81
CA GLY A 181 9.38 -21.61 5.54
C GLY A 181 7.86 -21.83 5.57
N LEU A 182 7.09 -20.76 5.78
CA LEU A 182 5.62 -20.82 5.77
C LEU A 182 5.05 -21.11 4.37
N ASP A 183 5.59 -20.50 3.30
CA ASP A 183 5.17 -20.83 1.92
C ASP A 183 5.51 -22.29 1.58
N ALA A 184 6.72 -22.75 1.93
CA ALA A 184 7.12 -24.15 1.74
C ALA A 184 6.27 -25.13 2.57
N GLY A 185 5.80 -24.70 3.74
CA GLY A 185 4.85 -25.42 4.57
C GLY A 185 3.40 -25.40 4.06
N GLY A 186 3.13 -24.71 2.95
CA GLY A 186 1.81 -24.66 2.32
C GLY A 186 0.84 -23.62 2.90
N LEU A 187 1.32 -22.65 3.68
CA LEU A 187 0.47 -21.55 4.14
C LEU A 187 0.09 -20.67 2.93
N VAL A 188 -1.21 -20.49 2.73
CA VAL A 188 -1.76 -19.53 1.74
C VAL A 188 -2.32 -18.32 2.46
N LEU A 189 -3.28 -18.55 3.37
CA LEU A 189 -3.87 -17.55 4.25
C LEU A 189 -4.11 -18.17 5.64
N PRO A 190 -4.12 -17.37 6.71
CA PRO A 190 -4.65 -17.79 8.00
C PRO A 190 -6.11 -18.29 7.89
N PRO A 191 -6.53 -19.31 8.68
CA PRO A 191 -7.88 -19.89 8.56
C PRO A 191 -9.03 -18.88 8.65
N HIS A 192 -8.89 -17.82 9.45
CA HIS A 192 -9.92 -16.79 9.61
C HIS A 192 -10.07 -15.86 8.39
N LEU A 193 -9.09 -15.82 7.49
CA LEU A 193 -9.12 -15.00 6.27
C LEU A 193 -9.51 -15.78 5.01
N MET A 194 -9.60 -17.12 5.11
CA MET A 194 -9.98 -17.97 3.99
C MET A 194 -11.37 -17.60 3.47
N PRO A 195 -11.61 -17.72 2.15
CA PRO A 195 -12.94 -17.51 1.58
C PRO A 195 -13.96 -18.42 2.27
N GLN A 196 -15.06 -17.85 2.75
CA GLN A 196 -16.16 -18.65 3.27
C GLN A 196 -16.91 -19.31 2.11
N PRO A 197 -17.31 -20.58 2.22
CA PRO A 197 -18.11 -21.22 1.18
C PRO A 197 -19.43 -20.48 1.02
N SER A 198 -19.68 -19.95 -0.18
CA SER A 198 -20.93 -19.29 -0.51
C SER A 198 -22.10 -20.29 -0.40
N PRO A 199 -23.20 -19.97 0.31
CA PRO A 199 -24.35 -20.87 0.44
C PRO A 199 -25.11 -21.14 -0.88
N GLN A 200 -24.70 -20.55 -2.01
CA GLN A 200 -25.39 -20.66 -3.31
C GLN A 200 -24.74 -21.63 -4.31
N ALA A 201 -23.63 -22.30 -4.01
CA ALA A 201 -22.94 -23.21 -4.95
C ALA A 201 -23.60 -24.61 -5.07
N GLY A 202 -24.93 -24.67 -5.08
CA GLY A 202 -25.71 -25.92 -4.97
C GLY A 202 -26.74 -26.17 -6.07
N GLN A 203 -26.66 -25.52 -7.23
CA GLN A 203 -27.51 -25.89 -8.37
C GLN A 203 -26.64 -26.16 -9.61
N PRO A 204 -26.66 -27.38 -10.17
CA PRO A 204 -25.95 -27.68 -11.40
C PRO A 204 -26.67 -26.99 -12.57
N GLU A 205 -26.00 -26.05 -13.24
CA GLU A 205 -26.43 -25.54 -14.54
C GLU A 205 -26.51 -26.69 -15.55
N GLN A 206 -27.71 -26.93 -16.07
CA GLN A 206 -27.92 -27.85 -17.18
C GLN A 206 -27.26 -27.25 -18.44
N ALA A 207 -26.14 -27.86 -18.86
CA ALA A 207 -25.48 -27.55 -20.12
C ALA A 207 -26.42 -27.84 -21.30
N GLN A 208 -26.97 -26.80 -21.91
CA GLN A 208 -27.58 -26.90 -23.24
C GLN A 208 -26.46 -27.02 -24.28
N GLN A 209 -26.34 -28.22 -24.86
CA GLN A 209 -25.50 -28.50 -26.02
C GLN A 209 -26.06 -27.76 -27.25
N GLN A 210 -25.21 -26.98 -27.94
CA GLN A 210 -25.43 -26.61 -29.33
C GLN A 210 -24.32 -27.23 -30.22
N PRO A 211 -24.63 -27.64 -31.47
CA PRO A 211 -23.74 -28.49 -32.26
C PRO A 211 -22.65 -27.70 -32.98
N GLN A 212 -21.48 -28.34 -33.11
CA GLN A 212 -20.32 -27.90 -33.88
C GLN A 212 -20.63 -27.69 -35.37
N GLN A 213 -20.11 -26.60 -35.94
CA GLN A 213 -19.78 -26.53 -37.36
C GLN A 213 -18.28 -26.28 -37.54
N GLN A 214 -17.67 -27.18 -38.30
CA GLN A 214 -16.27 -27.17 -38.74
C GLN A 214 -16.04 -26.13 -39.84
N GLN A 215 -14.88 -25.45 -39.77
CA GLN A 215 -14.01 -24.96 -40.85
C GLN A 215 -13.03 -23.98 -40.16
N GLY A 216 -11.72 -23.92 -40.34
CA GLY A 216 -10.71 -24.59 -41.16
C GLY A 216 -9.44 -23.76 -40.94
N SER A 217 -8.29 -24.35 -40.61
CA SER A 217 -7.01 -23.63 -40.48
C SER A 217 -6.40 -23.36 -41.88
N PRO A 218 -5.54 -22.33 -42.01
CA PRO A 218 -4.11 -22.61 -41.85
C PRO A 218 -3.23 -21.49 -41.22
N ALA A 219 -2.17 -21.97 -40.55
CA ALA A 219 -0.77 -21.51 -40.52
C ALA A 219 -0.34 -20.08 -40.11
N ALA A 220 0.36 -20.05 -38.97
CA ALA A 220 1.71 -19.51 -38.71
C ALA A 220 2.08 -18.05 -39.05
N GLY A 221 2.40 -17.30 -37.99
CA GLY A 221 3.11 -16.02 -38.05
C GLY A 221 3.21 -15.31 -36.70
N GLY A 222 3.88 -15.91 -35.72
CA GLY A 222 4.07 -15.32 -34.39
C GLY A 222 5.05 -14.14 -34.42
N LYS A 223 4.54 -12.93 -34.24
CA LYS A 223 5.31 -11.76 -33.79
C LYS A 223 5.18 -11.66 -32.27
N ILE A 224 6.30 -11.48 -31.61
CA ILE A 224 6.41 -11.19 -30.18
C ILE A 224 5.99 -9.74 -29.99
N GLU A 225 4.88 -9.49 -29.30
CA GLU A 225 4.48 -8.15 -28.87
C GLU A 225 4.63 -7.98 -27.35
N ASP A 226 5.17 -6.81 -27.04
CA ASP A 226 5.62 -6.25 -25.76
C ASP A 226 4.47 -6.22 -24.72
N THR A 227 4.63 -6.93 -23.60
CA THR A 227 3.66 -6.92 -22.48
C THR A 227 3.93 -5.75 -21.55
N ARG A 228 3.48 -4.56 -21.96
CA ARG A 228 3.29 -3.43 -21.04
C ARG A 228 1.82 -3.37 -20.62
N ALA A 229 1.57 -3.37 -19.32
CA ALA A 229 0.25 -3.17 -18.76
C ALA A 229 -0.32 -1.80 -19.20
N PRO A 230 -1.59 -1.70 -19.63
CA PRO A 230 -2.18 -0.43 -20.02
C PRO A 230 -2.52 0.42 -18.78
N PRO A 231 -2.51 1.77 -18.91
CA PRO A 231 -2.81 2.67 -17.81
C PRO A 231 -4.30 2.65 -17.43
N MET A 232 -4.57 2.79 -16.13
CA MET A 232 -5.93 2.85 -15.56
C MET A 232 -6.73 4.02 -16.16
N GLN A 233 -7.98 3.75 -16.55
CA GLN A 233 -8.93 4.77 -16.98
C GLN A 233 -9.71 5.35 -15.78
N PRO A 234 -10.13 6.64 -15.84
CA PRO A 234 -10.81 7.30 -14.73
C PRO A 234 -12.24 6.79 -14.54
N GLN A 235 -12.63 6.57 -13.27
CA GLN A 235 -13.96 6.10 -12.88
C GLN A 235 -15.01 7.22 -12.98
N LEU A 236 -16.22 6.86 -13.42
CA LEU A 236 -17.39 7.75 -13.50
C LEU A 236 -17.88 8.17 -12.09
N PRO A 237 -18.49 9.36 -11.94
CA PRO A 237 -18.85 9.89 -10.62
C PRO A 237 -20.04 9.14 -9.99
N LEU A 238 -19.86 8.74 -8.73
CA LEU A 238 -20.87 8.15 -7.85
C LEU A 238 -22.04 9.13 -7.59
N LYS A 239 -23.28 8.65 -7.74
CA LYS A 239 -24.48 9.35 -7.28
C LYS A 239 -24.59 9.26 -5.76
N VAL A 240 -24.67 10.42 -5.10
CA VAL A 240 -24.92 10.54 -3.67
C VAL A 240 -26.37 10.13 -3.38
N VAL A 241 -26.56 9.18 -2.45
CA VAL A 241 -27.86 8.84 -1.88
C VAL A 241 -27.94 9.44 -0.48
N ASP A 242 -28.98 10.23 -0.24
CA ASP A 242 -29.19 11.02 0.97
C ASP A 242 -29.42 10.10 2.20
N ALA A 243 -28.58 10.23 3.22
CA ALA A 243 -28.70 9.47 4.46
C ALA A 243 -29.52 10.26 5.49
N GLY A 244 -30.70 9.75 5.84
CA GLY A 244 -31.58 10.33 6.85
C GLY A 244 -30.95 10.40 8.26
N PRO A 245 -31.54 11.17 9.20
CA PRO A 245 -30.89 11.53 10.45
C PRO A 245 -30.79 10.37 11.45
N LEU A 246 -29.62 10.27 12.10
CA LEU A 246 -29.28 9.28 13.12
C LEU A 246 -30.08 9.48 14.44
N PRO A 247 -30.43 8.40 15.16
CA PRO A 247 -31.21 8.48 16.39
C PRO A 247 -30.39 8.98 17.59
N LYS A 248 -31.05 9.77 18.44
CA LYS A 248 -30.48 10.34 19.67
C LYS A 248 -30.32 9.27 20.76
N ARG A 249 -29.16 9.24 21.43
CA ARG A 249 -28.92 8.42 22.63
C ARG A 249 -29.66 9.02 23.83
N HIS A 250 -30.32 8.15 24.59
CA HIS A 250 -30.98 8.48 25.86
C HIS A 250 -29.94 8.52 27.02
N PRO A 251 -30.27 9.21 28.14
CA PRO A 251 -29.31 9.83 29.05
C PRO A 251 -28.46 8.86 29.88
#